data_AF-A0A940Y973-F1
#
_entry.id   AF-A0A940Y973-F1
#
_cell.length_a   1.000
_cell.length_b   1.000
_cell.length_c   1.000
_cell.angle_alpha   90.00
_cell.angle_beta   90.00
_cell.angle_gamma   90.00
#
_symmetry.space_group_name_H-M   'P 1'
#
loop_
_entity.id
_entity.type
_entity.pdbx_description
1 polymer ?
#
loop_
_entity_poly.entity_id
_entity_poly.type
_entity_poly.pdbx_seq_one_letter_code
_entity_poly.pdbx_strand_id
1 'polypeptide(L)'
;MSDEDWGFALPAFKPEDALQRLRRDLRALGLTEREGRFERRGSAIARAAVDGAVLTVAIVKRPSRTSPEWMTKALKESAQVRDFVALVKKNLAGWSDSDE
;
A
#
# COMPACT_ATOMS: atom_id res chain seq x y z
N MET A 1 35.82 8.01 -29.53
CA MET A 1 34.83 8.77 -28.76
C MET A 1 34.19 7.77 -27.85
N SER A 2 34.48 7.86 -26.55
CA SER A 2 34.13 6.83 -25.57
C SER A 2 32.69 7.06 -25.10
N ASP A 3 31.84 6.05 -25.23
CA ASP A 3 30.51 6.03 -24.67
C ASP A 3 30.57 6.23 -23.15
N GLU A 4 30.04 7.37 -22.71
CA GLU A 4 29.83 7.74 -21.32
C GLU A 4 28.69 6.88 -20.76
N ASP A 5 29.06 5.73 -20.19
CA ASP A 5 28.15 4.83 -19.46
C ASP A 5 27.68 5.53 -18.16
N TRP A 6 26.65 6.37 -18.32
CA TRP A 6 25.91 7.02 -17.23
C TRP A 6 25.25 5.95 -16.34
N GLY A 7 26.01 5.47 -15.36
CA GLY A 7 25.56 4.52 -14.34
C GLY A 7 24.50 5.10 -13.40
N PHE A 8 23.28 5.32 -13.88
CA PHE A 8 22.11 5.53 -13.05
C PHE A 8 21.64 4.20 -12.46
N ALA A 9 22.40 3.68 -11.50
CA ALA A 9 21.90 2.61 -10.65
C ALA A 9 20.64 3.12 -9.93
N LEU A 10 19.51 2.44 -10.13
CA LEU A 10 18.29 2.76 -9.40
C LEU A 10 18.58 2.65 -7.90
N PRO A 11 18.15 3.63 -7.08
CA PRO A 11 18.39 3.59 -5.66
C PRO A 11 17.77 2.31 -5.07
N ALA A 12 18.50 1.67 -4.17
CA ALA A 12 18.01 0.50 -3.44
C ALA A 12 16.64 0.79 -2.80
N PHE A 13 15.75 -0.20 -2.79
CA PHE A 13 14.45 -0.05 -2.15
C PHE A 13 14.61 0.14 -0.65
N LYS A 14 14.05 1.23 -0.13
CA LYS A 14 14.07 1.58 1.29
C LYS A 14 12.68 1.33 1.89
N PRO A 15 12.45 0.22 2.59
CA PRO A 15 11.10 -0.17 3.02
C PRO A 15 10.51 0.79 4.06
N GLU A 16 11.34 1.43 4.90
CA GLU A 16 10.89 2.43 5.87
C GLU A 16 10.39 3.72 5.20
N ASP A 17 11.16 4.26 4.25
CA ASP A 17 10.75 5.42 3.45
C ASP A 17 9.49 5.11 2.64
N ALA A 18 9.43 3.90 2.07
CA ALA A 18 8.26 3.40 1.35
C ALA A 18 7.03 3.30 2.26
N LEU A 19 7.18 2.82 3.51
CA LEU A 19 6.10 2.79 4.50
C LEU A 19 5.59 4.19 4.80
N GLN A 20 6.48 5.16 5.05
CA GLN A 20 6.07 6.55 5.34
C GLN A 20 5.31 7.16 4.16
N ARG A 21 5.78 6.91 2.94
CA ARG A 21 5.09 7.34 1.72
C ARG A 21 3.71 6.69 1.60
N LEU A 22 3.64 5.37 1.78
CA LEU A 22 2.39 4.61 1.71
C LEU A 22 1.38 5.10 2.76
N ARG A 23 1.81 5.36 4.00
CA ARG A 23 0.96 5.94 5.07
C ARG A 23 0.36 7.27 4.65
N ARG A 24 1.11 8.13 3.98
CA ARG A 24 0.60 9.42 3.47
C ARG A 24 -0.42 9.20 2.35
N ASP A 25 -0.09 8.36 1.39
CA ASP A 25 -0.94 8.12 0.22
C ASP A 25 -2.27 7.43 0.62
N LEU A 26 -2.24 6.48 1.56
CA LEU A 26 -3.45 5.85 2.10
C LEU A 26 -4.33 6.81 2.91
N ARG A 27 -3.72 7.74 3.68
CA ARG A 27 -4.48 8.81 4.36
C ARG A 27 -5.11 9.78 3.37
N ALA A 28 -4.43 10.08 2.26
CA ALA A 28 -4.99 10.90 1.18
C ALA A 28 -6.20 10.24 0.50
N LEU A 29 -6.32 8.90 0.55
CA LEU A 29 -7.52 8.16 0.12
C LEU A 29 -8.66 8.16 1.16
N GLY A 30 -8.52 8.90 2.27
CA GLY A 30 -9.53 9.00 3.33
C GLY A 30 -9.51 7.83 4.32
N LEU A 31 -8.43 7.03 4.34
CA LEU A 31 -8.26 5.99 5.34
C LEU A 31 -7.67 6.57 6.62
N THR A 32 -8.15 6.09 7.76
CA THR A 32 -7.57 6.39 9.07
C THR A 32 -6.63 5.28 9.48
N GLU A 33 -5.42 5.64 9.92
CA GLU A 33 -4.45 4.67 10.41
C GLU A 33 -4.63 4.41 11.91
N ARG A 34 -4.56 3.13 12.30
CA ARG A 34 -4.58 2.63 13.68
C ARG A 34 -3.64 1.44 13.78
N GLU A 35 -2.52 1.60 14.49
CA GLU A 35 -1.55 0.51 14.74
C GLU A 35 -1.12 -0.26 13.46
N GLY A 36 -0.80 0.45 12.38
CA GLY A 36 -0.39 -0.15 11.10
C GLY A 36 -1.55 -0.76 10.27
N ARG A 37 -2.79 -0.64 10.75
CA ARG A 37 -4.02 -0.94 10.01
C ARG A 37 -4.67 0.35 9.52
N PHE A 38 -5.25 0.30 8.33
CA PHE A 38 -5.96 1.40 7.71
C PHE A 38 -7.44 1.06 7.60
N GLU A 39 -8.27 1.96 8.07
CA GLU A 39 -9.71 1.76 8.24
C GLU A 39 -10.51 2.86 7.55
N ARG A 40 -11.73 2.52 7.11
CA ARG A 40 -12.72 3.48 6.60
C ARG A 40 -14.04 3.21 7.28
N ARG A 41 -14.62 4.22 7.94
CA ARG A 41 -15.91 4.11 8.67
C ARG A 41 -15.98 2.89 9.62
N GLY A 42 -14.85 2.57 10.26
CA GLY A 42 -14.70 1.44 11.19
C GLY A 42 -14.49 0.07 10.55
N SER A 43 -14.46 -0.03 9.22
CA SER A 43 -14.13 -1.27 8.51
C SER A 43 -12.65 -1.32 8.15
N ALA A 44 -12.02 -2.48 8.35
CA ALA A 44 -10.62 -2.66 7.99
C ALA A 44 -10.46 -2.73 6.48
N ILE A 45 -9.47 -2.00 5.93
CA ILE A 45 -9.22 -1.88 4.49
C ILE A 45 -7.85 -2.42 4.11
N ALA A 46 -6.79 -1.89 4.73
CA ALA A 46 -5.41 -2.23 4.40
C ALA A 46 -4.55 -2.38 5.66
N ARG A 47 -3.38 -3.00 5.53
CA ARG A 47 -2.32 -3.04 6.55
C ARG A 47 -0.97 -2.85 5.86
N ALA A 48 -0.02 -2.25 6.55
CA ALA A 48 1.35 -2.13 6.07
C ALA A 48 2.34 -2.17 7.25
N ALA A 49 3.40 -2.97 7.09
CA ALA A 49 4.48 -3.06 8.05
C ALA A 49 5.80 -3.38 7.32
N VAL A 50 6.90 -2.82 7.82
CA VAL A 50 8.24 -3.20 7.35
C VAL A 50 8.56 -4.59 7.89
N ASP A 51 9.07 -5.45 7.02
CA ASP A 51 9.55 -6.79 7.35
C ASP A 51 10.94 -6.97 6.73
N GLY A 52 11.97 -6.65 7.52
CA GLY A 52 13.36 -6.62 7.07
C GLY A 52 13.55 -5.71 5.85
N ALA A 53 13.92 -6.30 4.71
CA ALA A 53 14.20 -5.58 3.46
C ALA A 53 12.95 -5.33 2.59
N VAL A 54 11.76 -5.75 3.03
CA VAL A 54 10.52 -5.62 2.25
C VAL A 54 9.47 -4.85 3.04
N LEU A 55 8.48 -4.33 2.31
CA LEU A 55 7.27 -3.75 2.89
C LEU A 55 6.14 -4.76 2.73
N THR A 56 5.74 -5.41 3.81
CA THR A 56 4.60 -6.34 3.81
C THR A 56 3.31 -5.55 3.92
N VAL A 57 2.44 -5.70 2.91
CA VAL A 57 1.13 -5.05 2.85
C VAL A 57 0.03 -6.09 2.78
N ALA A 58 -1.17 -5.72 3.22
CA ALA A 58 -2.36 -6.51 2.96
C ALA A 58 -3.55 -5.61 2.64
N ILE A 59 -4.47 -6.12 1.84
CA ILE A 59 -5.77 -5.49 1.56
C ILE A 59 -6.88 -6.51 1.81
N VAL A 60 -8.05 -6.06 2.27
CA VAL A 60 -9.20 -6.95 2.43
C VAL A 60 -9.84 -7.32 1.09
N LYS A 61 -10.41 -8.52 0.96
CA LYS A 61 -11.24 -8.89 -0.19
C LYS A 61 -12.54 -8.07 -0.25
N ARG A 62 -13.14 -7.82 0.91
CA ARG A 62 -14.34 -7.00 1.12
C ARG A 62 -14.23 -6.27 2.46
N PRO A 63 -14.70 -5.01 2.59
CA PRO A 63 -14.72 -4.30 3.86
C PRO A 63 -15.55 -5.06 4.89
N SER A 64 -14.97 -5.30 6.06
CA SER A 64 -15.64 -5.96 7.17
C SER A 64 -15.17 -5.37 8.49
N ARG A 65 -16.09 -5.28 9.45
CA ARG A 65 -15.81 -4.80 10.81
C ARG A 65 -15.35 -5.92 11.74
N THR A 66 -15.82 -7.14 11.50
CA THR A 66 -15.66 -8.29 12.41
C THR A 66 -14.74 -9.36 11.85
N SER A 67 -14.85 -9.66 10.56
CA SER A 67 -14.12 -10.76 9.91
C SER A 67 -13.51 -10.33 8.58
N PRO A 68 -12.46 -9.48 8.60
CA PRO A 68 -11.75 -9.08 7.38
C PRO A 68 -10.92 -10.23 6.81
N GLU A 69 -11.17 -10.60 5.56
CA GLU A 69 -10.35 -11.54 4.80
C GLU A 69 -9.19 -10.82 4.12
N TRP A 70 -7.96 -11.10 4.54
CA TRP A 70 -6.75 -10.40 4.07
C TRP A 70 -6.09 -11.09 2.87
N MET A 71 -5.65 -10.28 1.92
CA MET A 71 -4.75 -10.66 0.83
C MET A 71 -3.41 -9.97 1.04
N THR A 72 -2.39 -10.74 1.43
CA THR A 72 -1.05 -10.23 1.77
C THR A 72 -0.13 -10.22 0.55
N LYS A 73 0.76 -9.23 0.47
CA LYS A 73 1.80 -9.10 -0.55
C LYS A 73 3.06 -8.48 0.05
N ALA A 74 4.22 -8.99 -0.33
CA ALA A 74 5.50 -8.34 -0.03
C ALA A 74 5.89 -7.39 -1.19
N LEU A 75 6.18 -6.14 -0.87
CA LEU A 75 6.63 -5.13 -1.82
C LEU A 75 8.14 -4.93 -1.67
N LYS A 76 8.85 -4.96 -2.78
CA LYS A 76 10.32 -4.91 -2.88
C LYS A 76 10.84 -3.73 -3.69
N GLU A 77 9.95 -2.93 -4.26
CA GLU A 77 10.31 -1.79 -5.10
C GLU A 77 9.20 -0.73 -5.10
N SER A 78 9.57 0.51 -5.46
CA SER A 78 8.66 1.66 -5.47
C SER A 78 7.50 1.52 -6.46
N ALA A 79 7.68 0.78 -7.56
CA ALA A 79 6.59 0.51 -8.52
C ALA A 79 5.44 -0.25 -7.84
N GLN A 80 5.76 -1.29 -7.09
CA GLN A 80 4.79 -2.13 -6.39
C GLN A 80 4.02 -1.37 -5.29
N VAL A 81 4.63 -0.35 -4.68
CA VAL A 81 3.96 0.56 -3.73
C VAL A 81 2.89 1.38 -4.44
N ARG A 82 3.21 1.95 -5.61
CA ARG A 82 2.24 2.71 -6.43
C ARG A 82 1.10 1.83 -6.91
N ASP A 83 1.42 0.61 -7.37
CA ASP A 83 0.41 -0.37 -7.80
C ASP A 83 -0.52 -0.75 -6.66
N PHE A 84 0.02 -0.92 -5.44
CA PHE A 84 -0.80 -1.20 -4.26
C PHE A 84 -1.73 -0.02 -3.91
N VAL A 85 -1.26 1.22 -3.98
CA VAL A 85 -2.13 2.40 -3.78
C VAL A 85 -3.23 2.46 -4.84
N ALA A 86 -2.91 2.20 -6.11
CA ALA A 86 -3.88 2.15 -7.19
C ALA A 86 -4.93 1.03 -6.97
N LEU A 87 -4.48 -0.14 -6.50
CA LEU A 87 -5.35 -1.25 -6.13
C LEU A 87 -6.30 -0.87 -4.99
N VAL A 88 -5.79 -0.24 -3.92
CA VAL A 88 -6.63 0.23 -2.80
C VAL A 88 -7.66 1.24 -3.30
N LYS A 89 -7.24 2.23 -4.11
CA LYS A 89 -8.14 3.23 -4.70
C LYS A 89 -9.24 2.57 -5.54
N LYS A 90 -8.89 1.60 -6.40
CA LYS A 90 -9.86 0.87 -7.24
C LYS A 90 -10.88 0.10 -6.40
N ASN A 91 -10.42 -0.61 -5.37
CA ASN A 91 -11.32 -1.35 -4.47
C ASN A 91 -12.23 -0.41 -3.68
N LEU A 92 -11.71 0.70 -3.16
CA LEU A 92 -12.52 1.71 -2.46
C LEU A 92 -13.63 2.29 -3.36
N ALA A 93 -13.34 2.54 -4.63
CA ALA A 93 -14.34 2.97 -5.61
C ALA A 93 -15.38 1.88 -5.84
N GLY A 94 -14.96 0.64 -6.13
CA GLY A 94 -15.87 -0.47 -6.40
C GLY A 94 -16.77 -0.84 -5.22
N TRP A 95 -16.27 -0.75 -3.98
CA TRP A 95 -17.08 -0.98 -2.79
C TRP A 95 -18.03 0.18 -2.47
N SER A 96 -17.67 1.43 -2.83
CA SER A 96 -18.58 2.56 -2.62
C SER A 96 -19.79 2.47 -3.55
N ASP A 97 -19.60 1.96 -4.77
CA ASP A 97 -20.65 1.75 -5.78
C ASP A 97 -21.59 0.58 -5.45
N SER A 98 -21.20 -0.31 -4.53
CA SER A 98 -22.03 -1.42 -4.05
C SER A 98 -22.83 -1.09 -2.77
N ASP A 99 -22.59 0.08 -2.18
CA ASP A 99 -23.26 0.59 -0.97
C ASP A 99 -24.43 1.55 -1.31
N GLU A 100 -24.66 1.87 -2.60
CA GLU A 100 -25.87 2.52 -3.16
C GLU A 100 -26.84 1.49 -3.75
#